data_AF-F3GPG7-F1
#
_entry.id   AF-F3GPG7-F1
#
_cell.length_a   1.000
_cell.length_b   1.000
_cell.length_c   1.000
_cell.angle_alpha   90.00
_cell.angle_beta   90.00
_cell.angle_gamma   90.00
#
_symmetry.space_group_name_H-M   'P 1'
#
loop_
_entity.id
_entity.type
_entity.pdbx_description
1 polymer ?
#
loop_
_entity_poly.entity_id
_entity_poly.type
_entity_poly.pdbx_seq_one_letter_code
_entity_poly.pdbx_strand_id
1 'polypeptide(L)' 'CDQVTVLRSGRDVAVVDPALTSTAQIARLMVNREVGEQYFRARTSPGSPVLQLRGLGAGRFYDGVDL' A
#
# COMPACT_ATOMS: atom_id res chain seq x y z
N CYS A 1 -3.23 -21.93 -7.78
CA CYS A 1 -2.93 -21.91 -6.33
C CYS A 1 -4.28 -22.00 -5.67
N ASP A 2 -4.60 -23.18 -5.15
CA ASP A 2 -5.99 -23.66 -5.14
C ASP A 2 -6.50 -23.87 -3.70
N GLN A 3 -5.66 -23.58 -2.71
CA GLN A 3 -5.98 -23.77 -1.30
C GLN A 3 -5.10 -22.87 -0.42
N VAL A 4 -5.71 -22.28 0.61
CA VAL A 4 -5.05 -21.43 1.62
C VAL A 4 -5.38 -21.98 3.00
N THR A 5 -4.35 -22.34 3.77
CA THR A 5 -4.48 -22.71 5.18
C THR A 5 -4.20 -21.50 6.06
N VAL A 6 -5.11 -21.20 6.98
CA VAL A 6 -4.99 -20.11 7.93
C VAL A 6 -4.54 -20.68 9.27
N LEU A 7 -3.37 -20.24 9.73
CA LEU A 7 -2.82 -20.59 11.03
C LEU A 7 -3.01 -19.43 12.02
N ARG A 8 -3.39 -19.76 13.26
CA ARG A 8 -3.56 -18.80 14.36
C ARG A 8 -3.07 -19.39 15.67
N SER A 9 -2.23 -18.65 16.39
CA SER A 9 -1.66 -19.07 17.68
C SER A 9 -1.03 -20.48 17.63
N GLY A 10 -0.39 -20.82 16.51
CA GLY A 10 0.22 -22.13 16.27
C GLY A 10 -0.76 -23.27 15.93
N ARG A 11 -2.03 -22.97 15.66
CA ARG A 11 -3.06 -23.95 15.31
C ARG A 11 -3.67 -23.65 13.95
N ASP A 12 -4.07 -24.70 13.23
CA ASP A 12 -4.90 -24.57 12.03
C ASP A 12 -6.32 -24.16 12.43
N VAL A 13 -6.81 -23.07 11.86
CA VAL A 13 -8.14 -22.54 12.13
C VAL A 13 -9.08 -22.64 10.94
N ALA A 14 -8.57 -22.75 9.71
CA ALA A 14 -9.40 -22.87 8.52
C ALA A 14 -8.56 -23.20 7.29
N VAL A 15 -9.15 -23.97 6.39
CA VAL A 15 -8.63 -24.17 5.04
C VAL A 15 -9.67 -23.69 4.04
N VAL A 16 -9.29 -22.77 3.16
CA VAL A 16 -10.21 -22.07 2.28
C VAL A 16 -9.70 -22.05 0.84
N ASP A 17 -10.62 -22.13 -0.12
CA ASP A 17 -10.32 -21.89 -1.53
C ASP A 17 -10.31 -20.37 -1.78
N PRO A 18 -9.17 -19.78 -2.20
CA PRO A 18 -9.07 -18.35 -2.47
C PRO A 18 -9.92 -17.89 -3.67
N ALA A 19 -10.36 -18.79 -4.56
CA ALA A 19 -11.28 -18.45 -5.65
C ALA A 19 -12.71 -18.21 -5.15
N LEU A 20 -13.10 -18.87 -4.06
CA LEU A 20 -14.43 -18.78 -3.45
C LEU A 20 -14.45 -17.86 -2.23
N THR A 21 -13.28 -17.49 -1.70
CA THR A 21 -13.14 -16.76 -0.44
C THR A 21 -12.49 -15.40 -0.68
N SER A 22 -13.20 -14.32 -0.31
CA SER A 22 -12.67 -12.97 -0.43
C SER A 22 -11.49 -12.73 0.52
N THR A 23 -10.61 -11.81 0.14
CA THR A 23 -9.48 -11.36 0.98
C THR A 23 -9.94 -10.85 2.35
N ALA A 24 -11.10 -10.21 2.43
CA ALA A 24 -11.69 -9.75 3.69
C ALA A 24 -12.11 -10.91 4.59
N GLN A 25 -12.67 -11.99 4.03
CA GLN A 25 -13.03 -13.20 4.79
C GLN A 25 -11.79 -13.94 5.29
N ILE A 26 -10.76 -14.09 4.45
CA ILE A 26 -9.47 -14.67 4.84
C ILE A 26 -8.85 -13.85 5.99
N ALA A 27 -8.85 -12.51 5.86
CA ALA A 27 -8.32 -11.64 6.91
C ALA A 27 -9.11 -11.77 8.21
N ARG A 28 -10.44 -11.90 8.19
CA ARG A 28 -11.25 -12.14 9.41
C ARG A 28 -10.82 -13.42 10.14
N LEU A 29 -10.54 -14.50 9.39
CA LEU A 29 -10.04 -15.76 9.96
C LEU A 29 -8.68 -15.57 10.67
N MET A 30 -7.84 -14.66 10.16
CA MET A 30 -6.52 -14.35 10.74
C MET A 30 -6.61 -13.50 12.02
N VAL A 31 -7.43 -12.45 12.03
CA VAL A 31 -7.43 -11.44 13.12
C VAL A 31 -8.59 -11.55 14.11
N ASN A 32 -9.55 -12.47 13.92
CA ASN A 32 -10.74 -12.68 14.74
C ASN A 32 -11.43 -11.38 15.18
N ARG A 33 -11.48 -10.42 14.25
CA ARG A 33 -12.21 -9.16 14.36
C ARG A 33 -12.71 -8.79 12.98
N GLU A 34 -13.79 -8.00 12.91
CA GLU A 34 -14.25 -7.49 11.62
C GLU A 34 -13.17 -6.60 10.99
N VAL A 35 -12.62 -7.03 9.85
CA VAL A 35 -11.54 -6.33 9.14
C VAL A 35 -12.06 -5.07 8.40
N GLY A 36 -13.34 -4.76 8.54
CA GLY A 36 -13.98 -3.64 7.86
C GLY A 36 -13.44 -2.26 8.25
N GLU A 37 -12.91 -2.09 9.47
CA GLU A 37 -12.63 -0.74 9.98
C GLU A 37 -11.17 -0.30 9.89
N GLN A 38 -10.19 -1.21 9.72
CA GLN A 38 -8.77 -0.86 9.92
C GLN A 38 -7.93 -0.64 8.66
N TYR A 39 -8.50 -0.80 7.47
CA TYR A 39 -7.80 -0.53 6.21
C TYR A 39 -8.49 0.56 5.38
N PHE A 40 -9.12 1.53 6.03
CA PHE A 40 -9.23 2.83 5.40
C PHE A 40 -7.81 3.42 5.35
N ARG A 41 -7.11 3.22 4.23
CA ARG A 41 -6.09 4.18 3.81
C ARG A 41 -6.83 5.51 3.72
N ALA A 42 -6.80 6.29 4.79
CA ALA A 42 -7.32 7.63 4.79
C ALA A 42 -6.69 8.31 3.57
N ARG A 43 -7.53 8.81 2.66
CA ARG A 43 -7.03 9.63 1.55
C ARG A 43 -6.39 10.86 2.18
N THR A 44 -5.07 10.82 2.33
CA THR A 44 -4.31 11.96 2.82
C THR A 44 -4.18 12.94 1.66
N SER A 45 -4.71 14.15 1.84
CA SER A 45 -4.39 15.24 0.93
C SER A 45 -2.97 15.70 1.25
N PRO A 46 -2.10 15.89 0.24
CA PRO A 46 -0.83 16.57 0.45
C PRO A 46 -1.05 17.87 1.22
N GLY A 47 -0.23 18.12 2.24
CA GLY A 47 -0.25 19.40 2.95
C GLY A 47 0.17 20.56 2.05
N SER A 48 0.04 21.79 2.54
CA SER A 48 0.50 22.97 1.82
C SER A 48 1.98 22.82 1.42
N PRO A 49 2.35 23.20 0.19
CA PRO A 49 3.74 23.11 -0.25
C PRO A 49 4.62 23.94 0.68
N VAL A 50 5.62 23.30 1.30
CA VAL A 50 6.60 23.97 2.17
C VAL A 50 7.67 24.73 1.39
N LEU A 51 7.83 24.39 0.10
CA LEU A 51 8.76 25.03 -0.82
C LEU A 51 8.18 24.99 -2.23
N GLN A 52 8.08 26.14 -2.87
CA GLN A 52 7.66 26.27 -4.27
C GLN A 52 8.70 27.11 -5.01
N LEU A 53 9.44 26.47 -5.93
CA LEU A 53 10.45 27.13 -6.74
C LEU A 53 9.87 27.50 -8.11
N ARG A 54 10.11 28.73 -8.57
CA ARG A 54 9.76 29.20 -9.91
C ARG A 54 11.00 29.81 -10.54
N GLY A 55 11.38 29.36 -11.75
CA GLY A 55 12.55 29.89 -12.45
C GLY A 55 13.89 29.56 -11.80
N LEU A 56 14.00 28.43 -11.07
CA LEU A 56 15.30 27.95 -10.59
C LEU A 56 16.12 27.49 -11.80
N GLY A 57 17.06 28.32 -12.22
CA GLY A 57 18.14 27.94 -13.11
C GLY A 57 19.46 28.10 -12.37
N ALA A 58 20.29 27.06 -12.37
CA ALA A 58 21.72 27.32 -12.36
C ALA A 58 22.00 28.04 -13.68
N GLY A 59 22.63 29.22 -13.65
CA GLY A 59 22.96 29.96 -14.88
C GLY A 59 23.76 29.11 -15.89
N ARG A 60 24.19 29.72 -16.99
CA ARG A 60 24.96 29.05 -18.04
C ARG A 60 26.30 28.52 -17.49
N PHE A 61 26.32 27.28 -17.00
CA PHE A 61 27.53 26.51 -16.76
C PHE A 61 27.78 25.60 -17.97
N TYR A 62 27.90 26.18 -19.16
CA TYR A 62 28.37 25.47 -20.33
C TYR A 62 29.60 26.21 -20.84
N ASP A 63 30.75 25.55 -20.70
CA ASP A 63 31.99 25.95 -21.32
C ASP A 63 32.21 25.01 -22.53
N GLY A 64 32.46 25.57 -23.71
CA GLY A 64 32.73 24.81 -24.94
C GLY A 64 31.50 24.39 -25.78
N VAL A 65 30.55 25.28 -26.06
CA VAL A 65 29.54 25.06 -27.11
C VAL A 65 29.88 25.91 -28.34
N ASP A 66 30.41 25.28 -29.38
CA ASP A 66 30.48 25.83 -30.74
C ASP A 66 29.16 25.51 -31.48
N LEU A 67 28.57 26.52 -32.11
CA LEU A 67 27.38 26.43 -32.98
C LEU A 67 27.77 26.61 -34.44
#